data_AF-A0A961AQQ1-F1
#
_entry.id   AF-A0A961AQQ1-F1
#
_cell.length_a   1.000
_cell.length_b   1.000
_cell.length_c   1.000
_cell.angle_alpha   90.00
_cell.angle_beta   90.00
_cell.angle_gamma   90.00
#
_symmetry.space_group_name_H-M   'P 1'
#
loop_
_entity.id
_entity.type
_entity.pdbx_description
1 polymer ?
#
loop_
_entity_poly.entity_id
_entity_poly.type
_entity_poly.pdbx_seq_one_letter_code
_entity_poly.pdbx_strand_id
1 'polypeptide(L)' 'MTGLDQLRGLPVSERIQLVEDLWDTIAEGSKSVRLSEAQIIELDRRLDRFEEAPSDGVEWSDLKARILNSF' A
#
# COMPACT_ATOMS: atom_id res chain seq x y z
N MET A 1 -12.64 19.42 22.90
CA MET A 1 -11.86 18.17 22.76
C MET A 1 -12.27 17.56 21.44
N THR A 2 -11.36 17.47 20.48
CA THR A 2 -11.69 16.97 19.14
C THR A 2 -11.76 15.44 19.17
N GLY A 3 -12.45 14.81 18.20
CA GLY A 3 -12.52 13.35 18.10
C GLY A 3 -11.13 12.69 17.94
N LEU A 4 -10.17 13.40 17.35
CA LEU A 4 -8.79 12.92 17.21
C LEU A 4 -8.05 12.85 18.55
N ASP A 5 -8.38 13.71 19.53
CA ASP A 5 -7.77 13.68 20.86
C ASP A 5 -8.18 12.42 21.64
N GLN A 6 -9.41 11.94 21.44
CA GLN A 6 -9.89 10.69 22.03
C GLN A 6 -9.20 9.48 21.40
N LEU A 7 -9.03 9.47 20.07
CA LEU A 7 -8.35 8.39 19.36
C LEU A 7 -6.88 8.25 19.77
N ARG A 8 -6.19 9.37 20.06
CA ARG A 8 -4.80 9.37 20.54
C ARG A 8 -4.63 8.71 21.92
N GLY A 9 -5.68 8.67 22.73
CA GLY A 9 -5.68 8.02 24.04
C GLY A 9 -5.71 6.48 23.98
N LEU A 10 -6.06 5.89 22.83
CA LEU A 10 -6.12 4.45 22.65
C LEU A 10 -4.72 3.83 22.56
N PRO A 11 -4.53 2.56 22.97
CA PRO A 11 -3.33 1.80 22.68
C PRO A 11 -2.98 1.80 21.19
N VAL A 12 -1.69 1.67 20.86
CA VAL A 12 -1.20 1.69 19.47
C VAL A 12 -1.90 0.64 18.62
N SER A 13 -2.09 -0.58 19.13
CA SER A 13 -2.77 -1.68 18.44
C SER A 13 -4.22 -1.34 18.09
N GLU A 14 -4.96 -0.74 19.03
CA GLU A 14 -6.36 -0.33 18.79
C GLU A 14 -6.45 0.80 17.77
N ARG A 15 -5.51 1.74 17.77
CA ARG A 15 -5.45 2.78 16.73
C ARG A 15 -5.14 2.20 15.36
N ILE A 16 -4.27 1.20 15.28
CA ILE A 16 -3.97 0.51 14.01
C ILE A 16 -5.24 -0.19 13.50
N GLN A 17 -5.93 -0.94 14.35
CA GLN A 17 -7.18 -1.62 13.97
C GLN A 17 -8.25 -0.62 13.50
N LEU A 18 -8.44 0.49 14.22
CA LEU A 18 -9.41 1.51 13.81
C LEU A 18 -9.06 2.19 12.49
N VAL A 19 -7.76 2.36 12.20
CA VAL A 19 -7.31 2.88 10.91
C VAL A 19 -7.62 1.87 9.80
N GLU A 20 -7.39 0.58 10.03
CA GLU A 20 -7.72 -0.49 9.08
C GLU A 20 -9.24 -0.56 8.82
N ASP A 21 -10.05 -0.66 9.87
CA ASP A 21 -11.50 -0.72 9.78
C ASP A 21 -12.07 0.49 9.03
N LEU A 22 -11.56 1.70 9.33
CA LEU A 22 -11.97 2.91 8.62
C LEU A 22 -11.54 2.89 7.16
N TRP A 23 -10.35 2.38 6.87
CA TRP A 23 -9.83 2.26 5.51
C TRP A 23 -10.68 1.31 4.68
N ASP A 24 -11.15 0.20 5.26
CA ASP A 24 -12.06 -0.75 4.60
C ASP A 24 -13.38 -0.08 4.18
N THR A 25 -13.98 0.76 5.05
CA THR A 25 -15.20 1.49 4.67
C THR A 25 -15.01 2.44 3.48
N ILE A 26 -13.82 3.04 3.37
CA ILE A 26 -13.45 3.90 2.25
C ILE A 26 -13.23 3.06 0.99
N ALA A 27 -12.58 1.90 1.13
CA ALA A 27 -12.33 0.98 0.03
C ALA A 27 -13.65 0.43 -0.55
N GLU A 28 -14.62 0.08 0.28
CA GLU A 28 -15.96 -0.37 -0.13
C GLU A 28 -16.71 0.66 -0.99
N GLY A 29 -16.60 1.94 -0.62
CA GLY A 29 -17.21 3.04 -1.37
C GLY A 29 -16.40 3.49 -2.60
N SER A 30 -15.16 3.03 -2.73
CA SER A 30 -14.29 3.40 -3.84
C SER A 30 -14.74 2.69 -5.12
N LYS A 31 -14.85 3.44 -6.22
CA LYS A 31 -15.04 2.80 -7.53
C LYS A 31 -13.80 1.96 -7.80
N SER A 32 -14.01 0.65 -8.02
CA SER A 32 -12.96 -0.24 -8.51
C SER A 32 -12.16 0.45 -9.61
N VAL A 33 -10.86 0.59 -9.40
CA VAL A 33 -9.93 1.06 -10.42
C VAL A 33 -9.93 -0.01 -11.51
N ARG A 34 -10.70 0.21 -12.57
CA ARG A 34 -10.72 -0.69 -13.70
C ARG A 34 -9.38 -0.62 -14.40
N LEU A 35 -8.65 -1.73 -14.34
CA LEU A 35 -7.46 -1.93 -15.14
C LEU A 35 -7.86 -2.22 -16.58
N SER A 36 -7.11 -1.70 -17.54
CA SER A 36 -7.19 -2.16 -18.93
C SER A 36 -6.62 -3.57 -19.04
N GLU A 37 -7.00 -4.30 -20.09
CA GLU A 37 -6.46 -5.63 -20.37
C GLU A 37 -4.92 -5.61 -20.46
N ALA A 38 -4.36 -4.57 -21.09
CA ALA A 38 -2.90 -4.38 -21.17
C ALA A 38 -2.25 -4.18 -19.79
N GLN A 39 -2.92 -3.52 -18.85
CA GLN A 39 -2.42 -3.36 -17.48
C GLN A 39 -2.47 -4.67 -16.71
N ILE A 40 -3.53 -5.47 -16.87
CA ILE A 40 -3.66 -6.79 -16.25
C ILE A 40 -2.53 -7.69 -16.73
N ILE A 41 -2.34 -7.79 -18.06
CA ILE A 41 -1.27 -8.60 -18.66
C ILE A 41 0.12 -8.20 -18.13
N GLU A 42 0.39 -6.90 -17.99
CA GLU A 42 1.68 -6.43 -17.48
C GLU A 42 1.86 -6.73 -15.99
N LEU A 43 0.79 -6.70 -15.18
CA LEU A 43 0.86 -7.08 -13.78
C LEU A 43 1.13 -8.58 -13.62
N ASP A 44 0.42 -9.42 -14.37
CA ASP A 44 0.63 -10.88 -14.37
C ASP A 44 2.07 -11.21 -14.77
N ARG A 45 2.57 -10.62 -15.87
CA ARG A 45 3.95 -10.79 -16.33
C ARG A 45 5.00 -10.38 -15.28
N ARG A 46 4.72 -9.33 -14.49
CA ARG A 46 5.63 -8.89 -13.42
C ARG A 46 5.58 -9.81 -12.21
N LEU A 47 4.40 -10.34 -11.90
CA LEU A 47 4.22 -11.29 -10.82
C LEU A 47 4.97 -12.60 -11.14
N ASP A 48 4.75 -13.16 -12.33
CA ASP A 48 5.45 -14.37 -12.79
C ASP A 48 6.97 -14.20 -12.72
N ARG A 49 7.49 -13.06 -13.20
CA ARG A 49 8.93 -12.76 -13.14
C ARG A 49 9.44 -12.69 -11.69
N PHE A 50 8.66 -12.11 -10.78
CA PHE A 50 9.06 -12.02 -9.37
C PHE A 50 9.06 -13.41 -8.71
N GLU A 51 8.10 -14.27 -9.04
CA GLU A 51 8.04 -15.64 -8.54
C GLU A 51 9.22 -16.49 -9.07
N GLU A 52 9.60 -16.32 -10.33
CA GLU A 52 10.75 -16.99 -10.94
C GLU A 52 12.10 -16.48 -10.40
N ALA A 53 12.20 -15.17 -10.11
CA ALA A 53 13.43 -14.53 -9.64
C ALA A 53 13.15 -13.52 -8.50
N PRO A 54 12.88 -13.98 -7.26
CA PRO A 54 12.56 -13.09 -6.15
C PRO A 54 13.67 -12.09 -5.81
N SER A 55 14.92 -12.41 -6.17
CA SER A 55 16.10 -11.56 -5.98
C SER A 55 16.23 -10.42 -6.99
N ASP A 56 15.39 -10.35 -8.04
CA ASP A 56 15.38 -9.23 -9.00
C ASP A 56 14.81 -7.94 -8.39
N GLY A 57 14.14 -8.05 -7.23
CA GLY A 57 13.68 -6.90 -6.45
C GLY A 57 14.83 -6.14 -5.79
N VAL A 58 14.56 -4.89 -5.42
CA VAL A 58 15.44 -4.08 -4.56
C VAL A 58 14.70 -3.74 -3.28
N GLU A 59 15.44 -3.65 -2.18
CA GLU A 59 14.87 -3.19 -0.92
C GLU A 59 14.29 -1.78 -1.08
N TRP A 60 13.15 -1.54 -0.43
CA TRP A 60 12.48 -0.24 -0.53
C TRP A 60 13.37 0.90 -0.04
N SER A 61 14.20 0.67 0.98
CA SER A 61 15.19 1.65 1.45
C SER A 61 16.14 2.08 0.36
N ASP A 62 16.65 1.12 -0.42
CA ASP A 62 17.63 1.35 -1.47
C ASP A 62 17.00 2.07 -2.65
N LEU A 63 15.80 1.65 -3.07
CA LEU A 63 15.05 2.34 -4.12
C LEU A 63 14.69 3.77 -3.72
N LYS A 64 14.21 3.96 -2.49
CA LYS A 64 13.85 5.27 -1.95
C LYS A 64 15.07 6.19 -1.88
N ALA A 65 16.21 5.68 -1.40
CA ALA A 65 17.45 6.44 -1.37
C ALA A 65 17.89 6.87 -2.77
N ARG A 66 17.78 5.98 -3.77
CA ARG A 66 18.04 6.32 -5.18
C ARG A 66 17.12 7.44 -5.65
N ILE A 67 15.81 7.31 -5.49
CA ILE A 67 14.82 8.32 -5.94
C ILE A 67 15.10 9.69 -5.31
N LEU A 68 15.38 9.72 -4.01
CA LEU A 68 15.62 10.97 -3.28
C LEU A 68 16.98 11.60 -3.60
N ASN A 69 17.99 10.80 -3.97
CA ASN A 69 19.29 11.28 -4.43
C ASN A 69 19.38 11.49 -5.96
N SER A 70 18.27 11.29 -6.69
CA SER A 70 18.21 11.46 -8.16
C SER A 70 17.96 12.92 -8.60
N PHE A 71 17.89 13.86 -7.66
CA PHE A 71 17.65 15.29 -7.90
C PHE A 71 18.73 16.15 -7.25
#